data_AF-A0A2H0FI23-F1
#
_entry.id   AF-A0A2H0FI23-F1
#
_cell.length_a   1.000
_cell.length_b   1.000
_cell.length_c   1.000
_cell.angle_alpha   90.00
_cell.angle_beta   90.00
_cell.angle_gamma   90.00
#
_symmetry.space_group_name_H-M   'P 1'
#
loop_
_entity.id
_entity.type
_entity.pdbx_description
1 polymer ?
#
loop_
_entity_poly.entity_id
_entity_poly.type
_entity_poly.pdbx_seq_one_letter_code
_entity_poly.pdbx_strand_id
1 'polypeptide(L)'
;NNLKLERLNSAIIPQGLIIPVQPSITLCGDAAGLTKPWSGGGVVWDLIAADILLKNFPDFLRYQKEIKKFFLPKIIFSKILTSIVYFLGFKMPWLLPRNIKIESDFLSRRI
;
A
#
# COMPACT_ATOMS: atom_id res chain seq x y z
N ASN A 1 -20.88 18.76 23.00
CA ASN A 1 -19.68 17.91 23.21
C ASN A 1 -18.43 18.78 23.28
N ASN A 2 -17.82 18.89 24.46
CA ASN A 2 -16.55 19.60 24.69
C ASN A 2 -15.36 18.65 24.46
N LEU A 3 -15.09 18.31 23.20
CA LEU A 3 -13.89 17.54 22.84
C LEU A 3 -12.72 18.52 22.67
N LYS A 4 -11.71 18.42 23.54
CA LYS A 4 -10.41 19.09 23.38
C LYS A 4 -9.40 18.07 22.87
N LEU A 5 -8.71 18.40 21.78
CA LEU A 5 -7.57 17.63 21.32
C LEU A 5 -6.42 17.79 22.32
N GLU A 6 -6.00 16.70 22.97
CA GLU A 6 -4.88 16.73 23.91
C GLU A 6 -3.52 16.84 23.21
N ARG A 7 -3.39 16.23 22.02
CA ARG A 7 -2.13 16.19 21.27
C ARG A 7 -2.35 15.95 19.78
N LEU A 8 -1.61 16.68 18.95
CA LEU A 8 -1.50 16.43 17.52
C LEU A 8 -0.26 15.57 17.26
N ASN A 9 -0.43 14.47 16.53
CA ASN A 9 0.66 13.60 16.10
C ASN A 9 0.68 13.52 14.57
N SER A 10 1.87 13.40 14.00
CA SER A 10 2.08 13.19 12.56
C SER A 10 3.26 12.25 12.33
N ALA A 11 3.21 11.52 11.22
CA ALA A 11 4.28 10.61 10.81
C ALA A 11 4.32 10.52 9.27
N ILE A 12 5.48 10.10 8.74
CA ILE A 12 5.65 9.85 7.31
C ILE A 12 5.11 8.46 6.99
N ILE A 13 4.32 8.35 5.92
CA ILE A 13 3.86 7.07 5.37
C ILE A 13 4.72 6.76 4.14
N PRO A 14 5.56 5.71 4.18
CA PRO A 14 6.44 5.41 3.06
C PRO A 14 5.60 4.82 1.91
N GLN A 15 5.76 5.35 0.70
CA GLN A 15 5.09 4.85 -0.49
C GLN A 15 6.08 4.54 -1.60
N GLY A 16 6.00 3.31 -2.11
CA GLY A 16 6.77 2.87 -3.25
C GLY A 16 7.62 1.66 -2.88
N LEU A 17 7.29 0.51 -3.48
CA LEU A 17 8.01 -0.73 -3.23
C LEU A 17 9.47 -0.63 -3.71
N ILE A 18 10.40 -0.63 -2.77
CA ILE A 18 11.85 -0.64 -3.01
C ILE A 18 12.44 -1.86 -2.30
N ILE A 19 12.99 -2.79 -3.08
CA ILE A 19 13.67 -3.99 -2.56
C ILE A 19 15.01 -4.13 -3.27
N PRO A 20 16.12 -4.26 -2.53
CA PRO A 20 17.46 -4.37 -3.11
C PRO A 20 17.64 -5.70 -3.85
N VAL A 21 18.44 -5.69 -4.92
CA VAL A 21 18.90 -6.89 -5.63
C VAL A 21 20.22 -7.32 -4.99
N GLN A 22 20.15 -7.87 -3.78
CA GLN A 22 21.35 -8.27 -3.03
C GLN A 22 21.15 -9.63 -2.32
N PRO A 23 22.11 -10.57 -2.38
CA PRO A 23 21.94 -11.90 -1.80
C PRO A 23 22.01 -11.96 -0.26
N SER A 24 22.62 -10.96 0.38
CA SER A 24 22.97 -10.99 1.82
C SER A 24 22.17 -10.03 2.69
N ILE A 25 21.40 -9.12 2.10
CA ILE A 25 20.59 -8.14 2.81
C ILE A 25 19.33 -7.84 2.00
N THR A 26 18.21 -7.64 2.70
CA THR A 26 16.95 -7.19 2.12
C THR A 26 16.25 -6.20 3.04
N LEU A 27 15.21 -5.55 2.52
CA LEU A 27 14.30 -4.67 3.27
C LEU A 27 12.96 -5.40 3.47
N CYS A 28 12.27 -5.10 4.57
CA CYS A 28 10.95 -5.65 4.86
C CYS A 28 10.04 -4.58 5.47
N GLY A 29 8.74 -4.70 5.24
CA GLY A 29 7.71 -3.80 5.75
C GLY A 29 7.86 -2.35 5.30
N ASP A 30 7.58 -1.41 6.20
CA ASP A 30 7.73 0.05 5.97
C ASP A 30 9.09 0.45 5.38
N ALA A 31 10.19 -0.23 5.77
CA ALA A 31 11.52 0.02 5.21
C ALA A 31 11.61 -0.27 3.70
N ALA A 32 10.76 -1.15 3.18
CA ALA A 32 10.63 -1.45 1.77
C ALA A 32 9.56 -0.58 1.06
N GLY A 33 8.95 0.38 1.76
CA GLY A 33 7.89 1.24 1.23
C GLY A 33 6.54 0.55 1.02
N LEU A 34 6.26 -0.48 1.83
CA LEU A 34 5.05 -1.29 1.74
C LEU A 34 3.89 -0.69 2.52
N THR A 35 3.17 0.22 1.88
CA THR A 35 1.87 0.68 2.37
C THR A 35 0.83 0.57 1.28
N LYS A 36 -0.42 0.30 1.67
CA LYS A 36 -1.57 0.34 0.75
C LYS A 36 -1.63 1.74 0.10
N PRO A 37 -1.47 1.89 -1.22
CA PRO A 37 -1.44 3.21 -1.85
C PRO A 37 -2.71 4.04 -1.64
N TRP A 38 -3.82 3.37 -1.37
CA TRP A 38 -5.16 3.93 -1.27
C TRP A 38 -5.62 4.32 0.15
N SER A 39 -5.00 3.74 1.18
CA SER A 39 -5.34 4.05 2.59
C SER A 39 -4.15 4.46 3.43
N GLY A 40 -2.92 4.24 2.95
CA GLY A 40 -1.70 4.39 3.74
C GLY A 40 -1.49 3.29 4.79
N GLY A 41 -2.37 2.28 4.87
CA GLY A 41 -2.22 1.20 5.85
C GLY A 41 -1.11 0.21 5.50
N GLY A 42 -0.10 0.08 6.38
CA GLY A 42 1.04 -0.84 6.23
C GLY A 42 0.92 -2.17 6.97
N VAL A 43 0.27 -2.21 8.14
CA VAL A 43 0.29 -3.35 9.08
C VAL A 43 0.09 -4.74 8.42
N VAL A 44 -0.99 -4.93 7.65
CA VAL A 44 -1.26 -6.23 6.99
C VAL A 44 -0.24 -6.52 5.89
N TRP A 45 0.19 -5.49 5.14
CA TRP A 45 1.18 -5.64 4.08
C TRP A 45 2.56 -5.99 4.65
N ASP A 46 2.92 -5.41 5.78
CA ASP A 46 4.16 -5.71 6.51
C ASP A 46 4.17 -7.16 7.01
N LEU A 47 3.06 -7.63 7.58
CA LEU A 47 2.92 -9.02 8.03
C LEU A 47 3.01 -10.01 6.86
N ILE A 48 2.37 -9.71 5.73
CA ILE A 48 2.49 -10.52 4.51
C ILE A 48 3.95 -10.51 4.01
N ALA A 49 4.63 -9.36 4.03
CA ALA A 49 6.02 -9.27 3.63
C ALA A 49 6.95 -10.08 4.55
N ALA A 50 6.69 -10.09 5.85
CA ALA A 50 7.42 -10.91 6.81
C ALA A 50 7.18 -12.40 6.58
N ASP A 51 5.94 -12.82 6.31
CA ASP A 51 5.62 -14.22 5.98
C ASP A 51 6.33 -14.70 4.69
N ILE A 52 6.31 -13.88 3.63
CA ILE A 52 7.05 -14.17 2.39
C ILE A 52 8.57 -14.22 2.68
N LEU A 53 9.10 -13.33 3.52
CA LEU A 53 10.50 -13.35 3.90
C LEU A 53 10.88 -14.65 4.61
N LEU A 54 10.11 -15.07 5.61
CA LEU A 54 10.35 -16.30 6.37
C LEU A 54 10.33 -17.55 5.48
N LYS A 55 9.44 -17.61 4.49
CA LYS A 55 9.35 -18.72 3.53
C LYS A 55 10.54 -18.82 2.57
N ASN A 56 11.23 -17.69 2.34
CA ASN A 56 12.32 -17.61 1.38
C ASN A 56 13.70 -17.53 2.04
N PHE A 57 13.78 -17.25 3.35
CA PHE A 57 15.05 -17.12 4.05
C PHE A 57 15.86 -18.42 3.98
N PRO A 58 17.18 -18.36 3.71
CA PRO A 58 18.03 -17.17 3.53
C PRO A 58 18.14 -16.62 2.09
N ASP A 59 17.34 -17.09 1.14
CA ASP A 59 17.38 -16.65 -0.27
C ASP A 59 16.64 -15.32 -0.50
N PHE A 60 17.38 -14.21 -0.34
CA PHE A 60 16.84 -12.86 -0.55
C PHE A 60 16.54 -12.50 -2.00
N LEU A 61 17.18 -13.18 -2.97
CA LEU A 61 16.87 -12.98 -4.39
C LEU A 61 15.51 -13.57 -4.74
N ARG A 62 15.17 -14.73 -4.16
CA ARG A 62 13.85 -15.33 -4.31
C ARG A 62 12.78 -14.53 -3.58
N TYR A 63 13.06 -14.08 -2.35
CA TYR A 63 12.20 -13.14 -1.62
C TYR A 63 11.84 -11.90 -2.47
N GLN A 64 12.83 -11.27 -3.09
CA GLN A 64 12.60 -10.12 -3.96
C GLN A 64 11.62 -10.44 -5.11
N LYS A 65 11.78 -11.60 -5.76
CA LYS A 65 10.91 -11.98 -6.87
C LYS A 65 9.48 -12.19 -6.38
N GLU A 66 9.30 -12.88 -5.26
CA GLU A 66 7.98 -13.16 -4.69
C GLU A 66 7.27 -11.90 -4.17
N ILE A 67 7.99 -11.01 -3.47
CA ILE A 67 7.41 -9.76 -2.98
C ILE A 67 6.98 -8.84 -4.15
N LYS A 68 7.82 -8.69 -5.19
CA LYS A 68 7.46 -7.91 -6.39
C LYS A 68 6.27 -8.53 -7.10
N LYS A 69 6.23 -9.86 -7.25
CA LYS A 69 5.11 -10.57 -7.86
C LYS A 69 3.79 -10.35 -7.11
N PHE A 70 3.83 -10.31 -5.78
CA PHE A 70 2.62 -10.13 -4.97
C PHE A 70 2.13 -8.68 -4.92
N PHE A 71 3.02 -7.73 -4.63
CA PHE A 71 2.65 -6.35 -4.32
C PHE A 71 2.62 -5.43 -5.55
N LEU A 72 3.53 -5.59 -6.52
CA LEU A 72 3.65 -4.65 -7.63
C LEU A 72 2.37 -4.55 -8.48
N PRO A 73 1.68 -5.65 -8.84
CA PRO A 73 0.41 -5.56 -9.57
C PRO A 73 -0.68 -4.81 -8.78
N LYS A 74 -0.76 -5.04 -7.46
CA LYS A 74 -1.74 -4.39 -6.58
C LYS A 74 -1.47 -2.88 -6.46
N ILE A 75 -0.20 -2.49 -6.37
CA ILE A 75 0.23 -1.09 -6.31
C ILE A 75 -0.12 -0.38 -7.63
N ILE A 76 0.23 -0.98 -8.77
CA ILE A 76 -0.03 -0.39 -10.09
C ILE A 76 -1.53 -0.25 -10.33
N PHE A 77 -2.31 -1.32 -10.09
CA PHE A 77 -3.76 -1.30 -10.28
C PHE A 77 -4.43 -0.23 -9.42
N SER A 78 -4.04 -0.11 -8.15
CA SER A 78 -4.56 0.93 -7.30
C SER A 78 -4.23 2.32 -7.81
N LYS A 79 -2.97 2.61 -8.20
CA LYS A 79 -2.60 3.94 -8.70
C LYS A 79 -3.41 4.33 -9.93
N ILE A 80 -3.63 3.38 -10.85
CA ILE A 80 -4.45 3.60 -12.05
C ILE A 80 -5.89 3.89 -11.65
N LEU A 81 -6.49 3.06 -10.80
CA LEU A 81 -7.89 3.23 -10.39
C LEU A 81 -8.10 4.56 -9.65
N THR A 82 -7.21 4.90 -8.71
CA THR A 82 -7.22 6.18 -8.01
C THR A 82 -7.11 7.34 -8.99
N SER A 83 -6.21 7.26 -9.98
CA SER A 83 -6.09 8.28 -11.03
C SER A 83 -7.35 8.42 -11.88
N ILE A 84 -8.00 7.31 -12.25
CA ILE A 84 -9.25 7.31 -13.02
C ILE A 84 -10.38 7.95 -12.22
N VAL A 85 -10.52 7.56 -10.95
CA VAL A 85 -11.55 8.11 -10.06
C VAL A 85 -11.37 9.62 -9.91
N TYR A 86 -10.15 10.08 -9.65
CA TYR A 86 -9.90 11.52 -9.56
C TYR A 86 -10.20 12.19 -10.91
N PHE A 87 -9.74 11.64 -12.02
CA PHE A 87 -10.00 12.20 -13.34
C PHE A 87 -11.51 12.33 -13.64
N LEU A 88 -12.29 11.28 -13.41
CA LEU A 88 -13.73 11.27 -13.66
C LEU A 88 -14.51 12.12 -12.66
N GLY A 89 -14.13 12.09 -11.37
CA GLY A 89 -14.75 12.91 -10.32
C GLY A 89 -14.56 14.41 -10.56
N PHE A 90 -13.41 14.81 -11.12
CA PHE A 90 -13.15 16.21 -11.48
C PHE A 90 -13.72 16.62 -12.84
N LYS A 91 -13.73 15.75 -13.85
CA LYS A 91 -14.15 16.10 -15.24
C LYS A 91 -15.58 15.75 -15.61
N MET A 92 -16.21 14.77 -14.95
CA MET A 92 -17.56 14.29 -15.26
C MET A 92 -18.36 14.06 -13.97
N PRO A 93 -18.72 15.12 -13.22
CA PRO A 93 -19.48 15.00 -11.97
C PRO A 93 -20.89 14.41 -12.14
N TRP A 94 -21.39 14.29 -13.37
CA TRP A 94 -22.64 13.56 -13.68
C TRP A 94 -22.47 12.04 -13.64
N LEU A 95 -21.27 11.52 -13.96
CA LEU A 95 -20.99 10.07 -14.00
C LEU A 95 -20.56 9.52 -12.63
N LEU A 96 -19.82 10.32 -11.85
CA LEU A 96 -19.36 9.96 -10.50
C LEU A 96 -19.64 11.12 -9.54
N PRO A 97 -20.53 10.94 -8.54
CA PRO A 97 -20.81 11.99 -7.56
C PRO A 97 -19.54 12.40 -6.79
N ARG A 98 -19.35 13.73 -6.61
CA ARG A 98 -18.17 14.33 -5.95
C ARG A 98 -17.92 13.83 -4.52
N ASN A 99 -18.91 13.20 -3.89
CA ASN A 99 -18.89 12.75 -2.50
C ASN A 99 -18.63 11.25 -2.34
N ILE A 100 -18.17 10.54 -3.39
CA ILE A 100 -17.69 9.17 -3.21
C ILE A 100 -16.37 9.24 -2.43
N LYS A 101 -16.48 9.15 -1.10
CA LYS A 101 -15.41 8.60 -0.29
C LYS A 101 -15.26 7.17 -0.78
N ILE A 102 -14.33 6.92 -1.68
CA ILE A 102 -13.89 5.55 -1.96
C ILE A 102 -13.27 5.10 -0.64
N GLU A 103 -14.10 4.48 0.20
CA GLU A 103 -13.61 3.68 1.30
C GLU A 103 -12.79 2.57 0.66
N SER A 104 -11.50 2.73 0.80
CA SER A 104 -10.53 2.04 -0.03
C SER A 104 -10.34 0.57 0.42
N ASP A 105 -10.91 0.21 1.56
CA ASP A 105 -11.10 -1.17 2.02
C ASP A 105 -12.18 -1.95 1.24
N PHE A 106 -13.02 -1.30 0.42
CA PHE A 106 -13.98 -2.01 -0.45
C PHE A 106 -13.27 -2.84 -1.53
N LEU A 107 -12.06 -2.45 -1.95
CA LEU A 107 -11.23 -3.18 -2.92
C LEU A 107 -10.56 -4.42 -2.31
N SER A 108 -10.47 -4.52 -0.98
CA SER A 108 -9.84 -5.63 -0.27
C SER A 108 -10.82 -6.62 0.35
N ARG A 109 -12.11 -6.62 -0.03
CA ARG A 109 -13.13 -7.58 0.47
C ARG A 109 -12.88 -9.06 0.11
N ARG A 110 -11.69 -9.42 -0.36
CA ARG A 110 -11.17 -10.79 -0.45
C ARG A 110 -9.74 -10.83 0.09
N ILE A 111 -9.61 -10.89 1.40
CA ILE A 111 -8.54 -11.63 2.08
C ILE A 111 -9.26 -12.66 2.94
#